data_AF-A0A3C0J132-F1
#
_entry.id   AF-A0A3C0J132-F1
#
_cell.length_a   1.000
_cell.length_b   1.000
_cell.length_c   1.000
_cell.angle_alpha   90.00
_cell.angle_beta   90.00
_cell.angle_gamma   90.00
#
_symmetry.space_group_name_H-M   'P 1'
#
loop_
_entity.id
_entity.type
_entity.pdbx_description
1 polymer ?
#
loop_
_entity_poly.entity_id
_entity_poly.type
_entity_poly.pdbx_seq_one_letter_code
_entity_poly.pdbx_strand_id
1 'polypeptide(L)'
;RCVDMCASAAQKEMVLPSLIAIIAPILVGILLGPDGVGGLLVGTVVTGFLLAVMMANAGGSWDNAKKYIESGQYGGKGSDAHKAGVV
;
A
#
# COMPACT_ATOMS: atom_id res chain seq x y z
N ARG A 1 -12.48 17.99 13.15
CA ARG A 1 -12.68 18.30 11.72
C ARG A 1 -11.77 17.49 10.79
N CYS A 2 -10.44 17.67 10.76
CA CYS A 2 -9.58 16.85 9.88
C CYS A 2 -9.64 15.36 10.22
N VAL A 3 -9.62 15.01 11.51
CA VAL A 3 -9.75 13.63 11.99
C VAL A 3 -11.07 13.00 11.54
N ASP A 4 -12.20 13.69 11.74
CA ASP A 4 -13.53 13.19 11.36
C ASP A 4 -13.64 12.97 9.84
N MET A 5 -13.07 13.86 9.04
CA MET A 5 -13.02 13.72 7.58
C MET A 5 -12.19 12.50 7.18
N CYS A 6 -10.97 12.34 7.71
CA CYS A 6 -10.11 11.20 7.39
C CYS A 6 -10.74 9.88 7.85
N ALA A 7 -11.34 9.84 9.04
CA ALA A 7 -11.99 8.65 9.58
C ALA A 7 -13.21 8.24 8.75
N SER A 8 -14.08 9.19 8.40
CA SER A 8 -15.26 8.91 7.57
C SER A 8 -14.87 8.46 6.15
N ALA A 9 -13.84 9.07 5.56
CA ALA A 9 -13.32 8.67 4.25
C ALA A 9 -12.69 7.26 4.31
N ALA A 10 -11.82 6.99 5.28
CA ALA A 10 -11.19 5.69 5.44
C ALA A 10 -12.21 4.56 5.59
N GLN A 11 -13.26 4.76 6.40
CA GLN A 11 -14.32 3.76 6.56
C GLN A 11 -15.07 3.47 5.25
N LYS A 12 -15.36 4.50 4.44
CA LYS A 12 -16.03 4.32 3.15
C LYS A 12 -15.14 3.60 2.14
N GLU A 13 -13.87 4.01 2.05
CA GLU A 13 -12.91 3.45 1.09
C GLU A 13 -12.50 2.01 1.45
N MET A 14 -12.56 1.59 2.71
CA MET A 14 -12.26 0.20 3.11
C MET A 14 -13.34 -0.81 2.71
N VAL A 15 -14.58 -0.37 2.45
CA VAL A 15 -15.68 -1.29 2.08
C VAL A 15 -15.36 -2.05 0.79
N LEU A 16 -14.92 -1.34 -0.25
CA LEU A 16 -14.62 -1.93 -1.55
C LEU A 16 -13.52 -3.01 -1.51
N PRO A 17 -12.30 -2.74 -1.00
CA PRO A 17 -11.25 -3.76 -0.93
C PRO A 17 -11.63 -4.93 -0.02
N SER A 18 -12.36 -4.70 1.08
CA SER A 18 -12.84 -5.80 1.93
C SER A 18 -13.85 -6.70 1.21
N LEU A 19 -14.77 -6.13 0.43
CA LEU A 19 -15.71 -6.92 -0.37
C LEU A 19 -14.99 -7.75 -1.43
N ILE A 20 -13.99 -7.19 -2.12
CA ILE A 20 -13.20 -7.93 -3.12
C ILE A 20 -12.51 -9.12 -2.47
N ALA A 21 -11.90 -8.94 -1.28
CA ALA A 21 -11.22 -10.01 -0.56
C ALA A 21 -12.14 -11.18 -0.17
N ILE A 22 -13.43 -10.90 0.11
CA ILE A 22 -14.42 -11.92 0.48
C ILE A 22 -15.05 -12.58 -0.75
N ILE A 23 -15.43 -11.78 -1.75
CA ILE A 23 -16.19 -12.24 -2.91
C ILE A 23 -15.31 -13.02 -3.89
N ALA A 24 -14.04 -12.62 -4.08
CA ALA A 24 -13.18 -13.23 -5.09
C ALA A 24 -12.95 -14.74 -4.86
N PRO A 25 -12.62 -15.23 -3.65
CA PRO A 25 -12.49 -16.68 -3.41
C PRO A 25 -13.81 -17.45 -3.60
N ILE A 26 -14.95 -16.85 -3.23
CA ILE A 26 -16.27 -17.47 -3.40
C ILE A 26 -16.58 -17.64 -4.89
N LEU A 27 -16.40 -16.59 -5.69
CA LEU A 27 -16.63 -16.65 -7.14
C LEU A 27 -15.70 -17.65 -7.82
N VAL A 28 -14.41 -17.64 -7.47
CA VAL A 28 -13.45 -18.60 -8.02
C VAL A 28 -13.82 -20.03 -7.61
N GLY A 29 -14.26 -20.26 -6.36
CA GLY A 29 -14.71 -21.57 -5.90
C GLY A 29 -15.93 -22.09 -6.64
N ILE A 30 -16.89 -21.23 -6.97
CA ILE A 30 -18.09 -21.60 -7.74
C ILE A 30 -17.72 -21.92 -9.21
N LEU A 31 -16.82 -21.15 -9.82
CA LEU A 31 -16.51 -21.26 -11.25
C LEU A 31 -15.45 -22.32 -11.59
N LEU A 32 -14.43 -22.48 -10.73
CA LEU A 32 -13.23 -23.29 -10.99
C LEU A 32 -13.01 -24.39 -9.94
N GLY A 33 -13.88 -24.45 -8.92
CA GLY A 33 -13.76 -25.44 -7.85
C GLY A 33 -12.59 -25.20 -6.90
N PRO A 34 -12.29 -26.18 -6.02
CA PRO A 34 -11.28 -26.04 -4.97
C PRO A 34 -9.86 -25.84 -5.51
N ASP A 35 -9.50 -26.48 -6.64
CA ASP A 35 -8.18 -26.32 -7.25
C ASP A 35 -7.95 -24.89 -7.76
N GLY A 36 -8.98 -24.25 -8.33
CA GLY A 36 -8.94 -22.86 -8.74
C GLY A 36 -8.74 -21.89 -7.57
N VAL A 37 -9.38 -22.15 -6.43
CA VAL A 37 -9.16 -21.38 -5.19
C VAL A 37 -7.74 -21.58 -4.67
N GLY A 38 -7.21 -22.80 -4.73
CA GLY A 38 -5.81 -23.09 -4.41
C GLY A 38 -4.85 -22.25 -5.27
N GLY A 39 -5.07 -22.19 -6.58
CA GLY A 39 -4.31 -21.34 -7.48
C GLY A 39 -4.39 -19.85 -7.14
N LEU A 40 -5.59 -19.33 -6.85
CA LEU A 40 -5.79 -17.95 -6.41
C LEU A 40 -5.02 -17.63 -5.13
N LEU A 41 -5.09 -18.51 -4.12
CA LEU A 41 -4.40 -18.31 -2.84
C LEU A 41 -2.88 -18.31 -3.00
N VAL A 42 -2.33 -19.26 -3.76
CA VAL A 42 -0.88 -19.30 -4.02
C VAL A 42 -0.44 -18.06 -4.80
N GLY A 43 -1.17 -17.69 -5.84
CA GLY A 43 -0.87 -16.50 -6.65
C GLY A 43 -0.91 -15.20 -5.84
N THR A 44 -1.94 -15.02 -4.99
CA THR A 44 -2.07 -13.84 -4.14
C THR A 44 -1.00 -13.77 -3.06
N VAL A 45 -0.59 -14.90 -2.46
CA VAL A 45 0.50 -14.92 -1.49
C VAL A 45 1.83 -14.53 -2.13
N VAL A 46 2.20 -15.15 -3.26
CA VAL A 46 3.49 -14.88 -3.90
C VAL A 46 3.59 -13.43 -4.39
N THR A 47 2.56 -12.95 -5.08
CA THR A 47 2.54 -11.57 -5.61
C THR A 47 2.39 -10.53 -4.51
N GLY A 48 1.49 -10.77 -3.56
CA GLY A 48 1.22 -9.88 -2.43
C GLY A 48 2.42 -9.72 -1.51
N PHE A 49 3.15 -10.80 -1.22
CA PHE A 49 4.35 -10.73 -0.39
C PHE A 49 5.43 -9.84 -1.02
N LEU A 50 5.74 -10.06 -2.30
CA LEU A 50 6.75 -9.26 -3.01
C LEU A 50 6.37 -7.77 -3.04
N LEU A 51 5.10 -7.47 -3.33
CA LEU A 51 4.61 -6.10 -3.34
C LEU A 51 4.65 -5.47 -1.95
N ALA A 52 4.28 -6.20 -0.90
CA ALA A 52 4.30 -5.71 0.48
C ALA A 52 5.72 -5.32 0.91
N VAL A 53 6.71 -6.17 0.63
CA VAL A 53 8.13 -5.88 0.92
C VAL A 53 8.62 -4.67 0.14
N MET A 54 8.28 -4.58 -1.16
CA MET A 54 8.65 -3.44 -1.99
C MET A 54 8.07 -2.13 -1.44
N MET A 55 6.77 -2.10 -1.14
CA MET A 55 6.09 -0.89 -0.64
C MET A 55 6.62 -0.46 0.74
N ALA A 56 6.88 -1.41 1.64
CA ALA A 56 7.46 -1.11 2.96
C ALA A 56 8.86 -0.49 2.84
N ASN A 57 9.73 -1.09 2.04
CA ASN A 57 11.11 -0.64 1.88
C ASN A 57 11.21 0.66 1.09
N ALA A 58 10.46 0.79 -0.02
CA ALA A 58 10.46 2.00 -0.84
C ALA A 58 9.94 3.20 -0.04
N GLY A 59 8.78 3.05 0.63
CA GLY A 59 8.21 4.12 1.45
C GLY A 59 9.13 4.54 2.61
N GLY A 60 9.71 3.57 3.32
CA GLY A 60 10.65 3.85 4.39
C GLY A 60 11.95 4.51 3.90
N SER A 61 12.47 4.08 2.75
CA SER A 61 13.66 4.68 2.15
C SER A 61 13.40 6.12 1.72
N TRP A 62 12.23 6.41 1.15
CA TRP A 62 11.84 7.76 0.73
C TRP A 62 11.70 8.69 1.93
N ASP A 63 11.03 8.26 3.00
CA ASP A 63 10.89 9.08 4.22
C ASP A 63 12.23 9.33 4.91
N ASN A 64 13.11 8.32 4.93
CA ASN A 64 14.47 8.46 5.47
C ASN A 64 15.34 9.38 4.61
N ALA A 65 15.25 9.30 3.28
CA ALA A 65 15.96 10.20 2.38
C ALA A 65 15.52 11.65 2.58
N LYS A 66 14.21 11.90 2.71
CA LYS A 66 13.68 13.22 3.06
C LYS A 66 14.26 13.72 4.38
N LYS A 67 14.18 12.91 5.45
CA LYS A 67 14.75 13.26 6.77
C LYS A 67 16.25 13.53 6.73
N TYR A 68 17.00 12.80 5.90
CA TYR A 68 18.42 13.02 5.69
C TYR A 68 18.70 14.39 5.08
N ILE A 69 17.94 14.79 4.06
CA ILE A 69 18.03 16.14 3.48
C ILE A 69 17.63 17.19 4.53
N GLU A 70 16.57 16.94 5.30
CA GLU A 70 16.13 17.83 6.39
C GLU A 70 17.19 18.05 7.49
N SER A 71 18.15 17.13 7.64
CA SER A 71 19.29 17.26 8.56
C SER A 71 20.39 18.20 8.08
N GLY A 72 20.24 18.81 6.89
CA GLY A 72 21.18 19.80 6.33
C GLY A 72 22.00 19.26 5.15
N GLN A 73 21.84 17.99 4.79
CA GLN A 73 22.48 17.41 3.61
C GLN A 73 21.76 17.88 2.34
N TYR A 74 22.50 18.02 1.24
CA TYR A 74 21.94 18.44 -0.05
C TYR A 74 21.10 19.74 0.01
N GLY A 75 21.56 20.71 0.80
CA GLY A 75 20.96 22.04 0.88
C GLY A 75 19.88 22.23 1.94
N GLY A 76 19.49 21.19 2.68
CA GLY A 76 18.59 21.35 3.82
C GLY A 76 17.12 21.60 3.46
N LYS A 77 16.31 21.93 4.47
CA LYS A 77 14.88 22.23 4.31
C LYS A 77 14.65 23.39 3.33
N GLY A 78 13.70 23.21 2.41
CA GLY A 78 13.32 24.22 1.41
C GLY A 78 14.19 24.23 0.15
N SER A 79 15.27 23.44 0.10
CA SER A 79 16.05 23.23 -1.12
C SER A 79 15.26 22.47 -2.18
N ASP A 80 15.72 22.51 -3.43
CA ASP A 80 15.08 21.74 -4.51
C ASP A 80 15.18 20.22 -4.27
N ALA A 81 16.26 19.76 -3.60
CA ALA A 81 16.37 18.37 -3.15
C ALA A 81 15.34 18.03 -2.06
N HIS A 82 15.08 18.95 -1.12
CA HIS A 82 14.05 18.73 -0.10
C HIS A 82 12.65 18.68 -0.71
N LYS A 83 12.34 19.58 -1.64
CA LYS A 83 11.07 19.54 -2.37
C LYS A 83 10.91 18.23 -3.13
N ALA A 84 11.97 17.76 -3.81
CA ALA A 84 11.95 16.49 -4.52
C ALA A 84 11.75 15.27 -3.59
N GLY A 85 12.24 15.32 -2.35
CA GLY A 85 12.03 14.25 -1.36
C GLY A 85 10.70 14.32 -0.59
N VAL A 86 9.99 15.45 -0.66
CA VAL A 86 8.65 15.63 -0.06
C VAL A 86 7.54 15.11 -0.98
N VAL A 87 7.73 15.25 -2.30
CA VAL A 87 6.86 14.66 -3.33
C VAL A 87 6.98 13.14 -3.27
#